data_AF-A0A9X7TH82-F1
#
_entry.id   AF-A0A9X7TH82-F1
#
_cell.length_a   1.000
_cell.length_b   1.000
_cell.length_c   1.000
_cell.angle_alpha   90.00
_cell.angle_beta   90.00
_cell.angle_gamma   90.00
#
_symmetry.space_group_name_H-M   'P 1'
#
loop_
_entity.id
_entity.type
_entity.pdbx_description
1 polymer ?
#
loop_
_entity_poly.entity_id
_entity_poly.type
_entity_poly.pdbx_seq_one_letter_code
_entity_poly.pdbx_strand_id
1 'polypeptide(L)'
;MLLPFLLLFLLIIPHHPFFIEYKTISYFVSSNSTLYGLIIENITNIYSNDTVKFEFYLINLNYSEYIGPMIEFNNLSSPTILYYFPQVGSNIVQRGSLVFQLVGDKNGCYIYENVQHPVSTVSVVTYYYVNDSGIPSKIVFLQYGLNGLVSNNTYILYSSNLINSNEKIYFPSGLQKVSRAFSLNAFEHEVENIVFSVILLGIPVLLLFSKKKYYNNS
;
A
#
# COMPACT_ATOMS: atom_id res chain seq x y z
N MET A 1 1.27 20.89 -18.90
CA MET A 1 0.79 20.39 -20.21
C MET A 1 1.81 19.41 -20.82
N LEU A 2 2.21 18.38 -20.06
CA LEU A 2 3.25 17.38 -20.42
C LEU A 2 2.73 15.93 -20.40
N LEU A 3 1.50 15.73 -19.88
CA LEU A 3 0.83 14.44 -19.77
C LEU A 3 0.67 13.67 -21.11
N PRO A 4 0.42 14.31 -22.27
CA PRO A 4 0.26 13.54 -23.51
C PRO A 4 1.60 12.97 -24.04
N PHE A 5 2.75 13.54 -23.68
CA PHE A 5 4.04 13.05 -24.14
C PHE A 5 4.54 11.84 -23.34
N LEU A 6 4.20 11.73 -22.05
CA LEU A 6 4.56 10.58 -21.21
C LEU A 6 3.77 9.32 -21.61
N LEU A 7 2.47 9.48 -21.89
CA LEU A 7 1.58 8.44 -22.42
C LEU A 7 2.01 7.97 -23.82
N LEU A 8 2.46 8.88 -24.68
CA LEU A 8 2.96 8.55 -26.01
C LEU A 8 4.28 7.74 -25.94
N PHE A 9 5.16 8.02 -24.98
CA PHE A 9 6.37 7.21 -24.75
C PHE A 9 6.06 5.80 -24.22
N LEU A 10 5.04 5.66 -23.38
CA LEU A 10 4.54 4.36 -22.90
C LEU A 10 3.92 3.51 -24.01
N LEU A 11 3.32 4.14 -25.03
CA LEU A 11 2.71 3.46 -26.18
C LEU A 11 3.71 3.02 -27.27
N ILE A 12 4.93 3.55 -27.28
CA ILE A 12 5.94 3.28 -28.32
C ILE A 12 6.94 2.19 -27.91
N ILE A 13 7.02 1.81 -26.63
CA ILE A 13 7.91 0.72 -26.19
C ILE A 13 7.15 -0.61 -26.29
N PRO A 14 7.46 -1.47 -27.28
CA PRO A 14 6.88 -2.79 -27.33
C PRO A 14 7.47 -3.61 -26.17
N HIS A 15 6.62 -4.19 -25.34
CA HIS A 15 6.89 -5.45 -24.63
C HIS A 15 8.00 -5.53 -23.58
N HIS A 16 8.54 -4.43 -23.05
CA HIS A 16 9.42 -4.54 -21.88
C HIS A 16 8.57 -4.67 -20.61
N PRO A 17 8.63 -5.80 -19.86
CA PRO A 17 7.95 -5.92 -18.59
C PRO A 17 8.48 -4.83 -17.66
N PHE A 18 7.59 -4.06 -17.05
CA PHE A 18 7.96 -3.04 -16.07
C PHE A 18 7.75 -3.59 -14.68
N PHE A 19 8.53 -3.12 -13.71
CA PHE A 19 8.28 -3.50 -12.33
C PHE A 19 8.54 -2.37 -11.34
N ILE A 20 7.88 -2.47 -10.20
CA ILE A 20 8.11 -1.63 -9.03
C ILE A 20 8.35 -2.56 -7.85
N GLU A 21 9.49 -2.43 -7.21
CA GLU A 21 9.86 -3.23 -6.04
C GLU A 21 10.07 -2.33 -4.83
N TYR A 22 9.34 -2.58 -3.74
CA TYR A 22 9.50 -1.87 -2.47
C TYR A 22 10.06 -2.78 -1.39
N LYS A 23 11.08 -2.28 -0.70
CA LYS A 23 11.46 -2.80 0.62
C LYS A 23 10.53 -2.23 1.67
N THR A 24 9.91 -3.11 2.45
CA THR A 24 8.99 -2.73 3.52
C THR A 24 9.63 -2.95 4.87
N ILE A 25 9.44 -1.98 5.77
CA ILE A 25 9.85 -2.02 7.16
C ILE A 25 8.63 -1.61 7.98
N SER A 26 8.03 -2.59 8.66
CA SER A 26 6.85 -2.42 9.49
C SER A 26 7.25 -2.51 10.95
N TYR A 27 7.24 -1.39 11.67
CA TYR A 27 7.51 -1.35 13.10
C TYR A 27 6.20 -1.24 13.88
N PHE A 28 5.94 -2.24 14.71
CA PHE A 28 4.77 -2.33 15.58
C PHE A 28 5.18 -1.93 17.00
N VAL A 29 4.76 -0.74 17.42
CA VAL A 29 5.18 -0.13 18.69
C VAL A 29 4.62 -0.92 19.87
N SER A 30 3.38 -1.39 19.75
CA SER A 30 2.65 -2.10 20.81
C SER A 30 3.35 -3.39 21.27
N SER A 31 3.97 -4.10 20.33
CA SER A 31 4.67 -5.37 20.55
C SER A 31 6.19 -5.24 20.48
N ASN A 32 6.69 -4.05 20.17
CA ASN A 32 8.10 -3.77 19.87
C ASN A 32 8.69 -4.77 18.86
N SER A 33 7.94 -5.06 17.79
CA SER A 33 8.34 -6.00 16.75
C SER A 33 8.57 -5.29 15.42
N THR A 34 9.46 -5.84 14.59
CA THR A 34 9.73 -5.30 13.25
C THR A 34 9.61 -6.42 12.22
N LEU A 35 8.85 -6.15 11.17
CA LEU A 35 8.74 -7.00 10.00
C LEU A 35 9.43 -6.35 8.81
N TYR A 36 10.22 -7.15 8.10
CA TYR A 36 10.91 -6.83 6.87
C TYR A 36 10.29 -7.61 5.72
N GLY A 37 9.92 -6.90 4.66
CA GLY A 37 9.34 -7.52 3.48
C GLY A 37 9.81 -6.90 2.17
N LEU A 38 9.41 -7.55 1.09
CA LEU A 38 9.46 -7.01 -0.26
C LEU A 38 8.06 -7.07 -0.87
N ILE A 39 7.69 -6.02 -1.59
CA ILE A 39 6.52 -5.99 -2.45
C ILE A 39 6.99 -5.83 -3.88
N ILE A 40 6.52 -6.68 -4.78
CA ILE A 40 6.85 -6.60 -6.20
C ILE A 40 5.55 -6.47 -6.99
N GLU A 41 5.47 -5.40 -7.79
CA GLU A 41 4.42 -5.16 -8.78
C GLU A 41 5.04 -5.33 -10.18
N ASN A 42 4.88 -6.49 -10.80
CA ASN A 42 5.44 -6.82 -12.12
C ASN A 42 4.38 -6.64 -13.22
N ILE A 43 4.45 -5.54 -13.95
CA ILE A 43 3.53 -5.19 -15.04
C ILE A 43 3.78 -6.12 -16.23
N THR A 44 2.78 -6.95 -16.52
CA THR A 44 2.83 -7.96 -17.60
C THR A 44 2.15 -7.49 -18.87
N ASN A 45 1.22 -6.54 -18.78
CA ASN A 45 0.56 -5.98 -19.96
C ASN A 45 -0.02 -4.58 -19.69
N ILE A 46 -0.04 -3.75 -20.73
CA ILE A 46 -0.71 -2.45 -20.75
C ILE A 46 -1.66 -2.45 -21.94
N TYR A 47 -2.96 -2.29 -21.67
CA TYR A 47 -4.00 -2.25 -22.68
C TYR A 47 -4.20 -0.82 -23.19
N SER A 48 -4.77 -0.67 -24.38
CA SER A 48 -5.01 0.62 -25.03
C SER A 48 -5.98 1.56 -24.29
N ASN A 49 -6.68 1.07 -23.27
CA ASN A 49 -7.62 1.84 -22.44
C ASN A 49 -7.00 2.22 -21.07
N ASP A 50 -5.67 2.31 -20.99
CA ASP A 50 -4.90 2.60 -19.79
C ASP A 50 -5.06 1.58 -18.65
N THR A 51 -5.67 0.43 -18.92
CA THR A 51 -5.69 -0.69 -17.98
C THR A 51 -4.34 -1.38 -18.01
N VAL A 52 -3.83 -1.70 -16.84
CA VAL A 52 -2.56 -2.40 -16.63
C VAL A 52 -2.86 -3.71 -15.91
N LYS A 53 -2.29 -4.80 -16.44
CA LYS A 53 -2.26 -6.10 -15.77
C LYS A 53 -0.89 -6.29 -15.15
N PHE A 54 -0.84 -6.69 -13.89
CA PHE A 54 0.40 -6.95 -13.19
C PHE A 54 0.31 -8.18 -12.28
N GLU A 55 1.45 -8.81 -12.08
CA GLU A 55 1.66 -9.85 -11.07
C GLU A 55 2.12 -9.17 -9.78
N PHE A 56 1.41 -9.46 -8.70
CA PHE A 56 1.68 -8.92 -7.38
C PHE A 56 2.26 -9.99 -6.46
N TYR A 57 3.39 -9.69 -5.83
CA TYR A 57 4.03 -10.56 -4.86
C TYR A 57 4.21 -9.83 -3.54
N LEU A 58 3.95 -10.56 -2.46
CA LEU A 58 4.26 -10.16 -1.10
C LEU A 58 5.26 -11.16 -0.53
N ILE A 59 6.41 -10.67 -0.10
CA ILE A 59 7.52 -11.48 0.41
C ILE A 59 7.82 -11.07 1.85
N ASN A 60 7.86 -12.04 2.74
CA ASN A 60 8.25 -11.85 4.12
C ASN A 60 9.67 -12.36 4.32
N LEU A 61 10.60 -11.44 4.50
CA LEU A 61 12.02 -11.74 4.61
C LEU A 61 12.37 -12.37 5.96
N ASN A 62 11.60 -12.09 7.02
CA ASN A 62 11.84 -12.69 8.33
C ASN A 62 11.61 -14.20 8.34
N TYR A 63 10.63 -14.67 7.57
CA TYR A 63 10.22 -16.09 7.57
C TYR A 63 10.61 -16.82 6.29
N SER A 64 11.24 -16.14 5.33
CA SER A 64 11.55 -16.72 4.01
C SER A 64 10.30 -17.28 3.31
N GLU A 65 9.20 -16.54 3.38
CA GLU A 65 7.90 -16.94 2.83
C GLU A 65 7.42 -15.92 1.80
N TYR A 66 6.63 -16.38 0.82
CA TYR A 66 5.99 -15.48 -0.14
C TYR A 66 4.60 -15.93 -0.55
N ILE A 67 3.84 -14.94 -1.03
CA ILE A 67 2.52 -15.09 -1.63
C ILE A 67 2.55 -14.50 -3.02
N GLY A 68 1.99 -15.24 -3.98
CA GLY A 68 1.83 -14.79 -5.36
C GLY A 68 2.25 -15.83 -6.41
N PRO A 69 2.27 -15.44 -7.70
CA PRO A 69 1.73 -14.16 -8.18
C PRO A 69 0.21 -14.09 -7.96
N MET A 70 -0.26 -12.96 -7.46
CA MET A 70 -1.67 -12.56 -7.57
C MET A 70 -1.81 -11.75 -8.84
N ILE A 71 -2.84 -12.02 -9.66
CA ILE A 71 -3.04 -11.31 -10.92
C ILE A 71 -4.00 -10.16 -10.66
N GLU A 72 -3.51 -8.94 -10.80
CA GLU A 72 -4.25 -7.72 -10.52
C GLU A 72 -4.41 -6.86 -11.77
N PHE A 73 -5.45 -6.03 -11.76
CA PHE A 73 -5.74 -5.08 -12.82
C PHE A 73 -5.94 -3.69 -12.22
N ASN A 74 -5.34 -2.68 -12.85
CA ASN A 74 -5.54 -1.31 -12.42
C ASN A 74 -5.58 -0.33 -13.59
N ASN A 75 -6.22 0.82 -13.42
CA ASN A 75 -6.30 1.84 -14.46
C ASN A 75 -5.33 2.98 -14.15
N LEU A 76 -4.41 3.32 -15.07
CA LEU A 76 -3.38 4.36 -14.82
C LEU A 76 -3.96 5.76 -14.65
N SER A 77 -5.15 6.03 -15.18
CA SER A 77 -5.83 7.32 -14.97
C SER A 77 -6.40 7.45 -13.55
N SER A 78 -6.64 6.34 -12.86
CA SER A 78 -7.14 6.33 -11.48
C SER A 78 -6.67 5.06 -10.74
N PRO A 79 -5.36 4.96 -10.43
CA PRO A 79 -4.81 3.76 -9.83
C PRO A 79 -5.30 3.59 -8.40
N THR A 80 -5.56 2.35 -8.00
CA THR A 80 -6.13 1.97 -6.70
C THR A 80 -5.19 1.07 -5.91
N ILE A 81 -4.51 0.15 -6.61
CA ILE A 81 -3.61 -0.83 -6.01
C ILE A 81 -2.17 -0.48 -6.38
N LEU A 82 -1.87 -0.37 -7.69
CA LEU A 82 -0.55 -0.06 -8.22
C LEU A 82 -0.01 1.24 -7.63
N TYR A 83 1.20 1.24 -7.06
CA TYR A 83 1.83 2.41 -6.46
C TYR A 83 2.30 3.43 -7.51
N TYR A 84 1.34 4.14 -8.10
CA TYR A 84 1.51 5.15 -9.15
C TYR A 84 0.59 6.36 -8.93
N PHE A 85 1.04 7.55 -9.32
CA PHE A 85 0.28 8.81 -9.30
C PHE A 85 0.32 9.48 -10.69
N PRO A 86 -0.83 9.65 -11.38
CA PRO A 86 -0.86 10.24 -12.72
C PRO A 86 -0.74 11.77 -12.76
N GLN A 87 -1.01 12.49 -11.66
CA GLN A 87 -1.16 13.96 -11.63
C GLN A 87 -0.18 14.66 -10.67
N VAL A 88 1.08 14.22 -10.68
CA VAL A 88 2.15 14.76 -9.83
C VAL A 88 2.30 16.28 -9.98
N GLY A 89 2.58 16.96 -8.87
CA GLY A 89 2.72 18.41 -8.77
C GLY A 89 1.40 19.17 -8.54
N SER A 90 0.25 18.51 -8.69
CA SER A 90 -1.04 19.11 -8.37
C SER A 90 -1.23 19.24 -6.85
N ASN A 91 -1.90 20.29 -6.39
CA ASN A 91 -2.21 20.51 -4.97
C ASN A 91 -3.03 19.38 -4.35
N ILE A 92 -3.89 18.75 -5.17
CA ILE A 92 -4.70 17.61 -4.80
C ILE A 92 -4.54 16.55 -5.88
N VAL A 93 -4.33 15.30 -5.49
CA VAL A 93 -4.26 14.15 -6.37
C VAL A 93 -5.12 13.02 -5.82
N GLN A 94 -5.57 12.12 -6.69
CA GLN A 94 -6.41 10.99 -6.32
C GLN A 94 -5.75 9.67 -6.71
N ARG A 95 -5.88 8.68 -5.82
CA ARG A 95 -5.63 7.25 -6.11
C ARG A 95 -6.86 6.47 -5.67
N GLY A 96 -7.71 6.12 -6.64
CA GLY A 96 -9.03 5.57 -6.35
C GLY A 96 -9.90 6.59 -5.62
N SER A 97 -10.54 6.14 -4.53
CA SER A 97 -11.34 7.01 -3.65
C SER A 97 -10.50 7.85 -2.68
N LEU A 98 -9.18 7.62 -2.61
CA LEU A 98 -8.31 8.33 -1.67
C LEU A 98 -7.83 9.65 -2.28
N VAL A 99 -8.00 10.72 -1.50
CA VAL A 99 -7.60 12.07 -1.84
C VAL A 99 -6.33 12.43 -1.07
N PHE A 100 -5.29 12.84 -1.77
CA PHE A 100 -4.04 13.27 -1.17
C PHE A 100 -3.79 14.76 -1.43
N GLN A 101 -3.33 15.46 -0.41
CA GLN A 101 -2.98 16.87 -0.45
C GLN A 101 -1.46 17.03 -0.56
N LEU A 102 -1.00 17.92 -1.43
CA LEU A 102 0.40 18.31 -1.52
C LEU A 102 0.77 19.12 -0.26
N VAL A 103 1.75 18.63 0.51
CA VAL A 103 2.22 19.27 1.75
C VAL A 103 3.65 19.78 1.65
N GLY A 104 4.34 19.51 0.53
CA GLY A 104 5.64 20.09 0.23
C GLY A 104 6.39 19.32 -0.85
N ASP A 105 7.64 19.69 -1.06
CA ASP A 105 8.58 19.01 -1.93
C ASP A 105 9.93 18.86 -1.22
N LYS A 106 10.66 17.78 -1.53
CA LYS A 106 12.01 17.53 -1.01
C LYS A 106 12.77 16.59 -1.92
N ASN A 107 14.00 16.96 -2.26
CA ASN A 107 14.92 16.13 -3.05
C ASN A 107 14.31 15.62 -4.37
N GLY A 108 13.58 16.48 -5.09
CA GLY A 108 12.93 16.11 -6.35
C GLY A 108 11.71 15.19 -6.21
N CYS A 109 11.15 15.07 -5.00
CA CYS A 109 9.90 14.38 -4.75
C CYS A 109 8.85 15.34 -4.19
N TYR A 110 7.61 15.23 -4.68
CA TYR A 110 6.43 15.85 -4.10
C TYR A 110 5.93 15.01 -2.94
N ILE A 111 5.59 15.65 -1.83
CA ILE A 111 5.13 15.01 -0.61
C ILE A 111 3.62 15.17 -0.52
N TYR A 112 2.92 14.05 -0.62
CA TYR A 112 1.47 13.97 -0.58
C TYR A 112 1.01 13.34 0.72
N GLU A 113 0.09 14.00 1.43
CA GLU A 113 -0.50 13.55 2.68
C GLU A 113 -1.95 13.11 2.46
N ASN A 114 -2.34 11.99 3.09
CA ASN A 114 -3.72 11.61 3.28
C ASN A 114 -3.94 11.24 4.75
N VAL A 115 -5.03 11.73 5.33
CA VAL A 115 -5.44 11.41 6.70
C VAL A 115 -6.78 10.71 6.65
N GLN A 116 -6.87 9.55 7.29
CA GLN A 116 -8.10 8.77 7.40
C GLN A 116 -8.43 8.53 8.87
N HIS A 117 -9.73 8.56 9.17
CA HIS A 117 -10.27 8.24 10.49
C HIS A 117 -11.21 7.05 10.36
N PRO A 118 -10.68 5.83 10.20
CA PRO A 118 -11.50 4.63 9.99
C PRO A 118 -12.49 4.39 11.13
N VAL A 119 -12.11 4.75 12.36
CA VAL A 119 -13.00 4.86 13.53
C VAL A 119 -12.57 6.07 14.36
N SER A 120 -13.44 6.54 15.25
CA SER A 120 -13.21 7.79 16.02
C SER A 120 -11.93 7.82 16.86
N THR A 121 -11.39 6.65 17.22
CA THR A 121 -10.22 6.50 18.10
C THR A 121 -8.93 6.18 17.34
N VAL A 122 -9.00 6.07 16.01
CA VAL A 122 -7.86 5.70 15.18
C VAL A 122 -7.70 6.70 14.06
N SER A 123 -6.46 7.16 13.86
CA SER A 123 -6.08 7.95 12.69
C SER A 123 -4.97 7.26 11.94
N VAL A 124 -5.09 7.20 10.62
CA VAL A 124 -4.03 6.74 9.72
C VAL A 124 -3.57 7.94 8.91
N VAL A 125 -2.29 8.27 9.02
CA VAL A 125 -1.65 9.33 8.26
C VAL A 125 -0.69 8.69 7.27
N THR A 126 -0.87 8.97 5.99
CA THR A 126 -0.05 8.42 4.92
C THR A 126 0.67 9.52 4.18
N TYR A 127 1.99 9.39 4.08
CA TYR A 127 2.84 10.25 3.27
C TYR A 127 3.40 9.49 2.07
N TYR A 128 3.19 10.01 0.87
CA TYR A 128 3.81 9.55 -0.36
C TYR A 128 4.86 10.57 -0.84
N TYR A 129 6.07 10.10 -1.10
CA TYR A 129 7.16 10.90 -1.67
C TYR A 129 7.28 10.52 -3.14
N VAL A 130 6.63 11.27 -4.02
CA VAL A 130 6.41 10.90 -5.43
C VAL A 130 7.36 11.69 -6.33
N ASN A 131 8.10 11.00 -7.19
CA ASN A 131 8.96 11.65 -8.18
C ASN A 131 8.15 12.19 -9.38
N ASP A 132 8.79 12.96 -10.27
CA ASP A 132 8.16 13.51 -11.47
C ASP A 132 7.56 12.44 -12.41
N SER A 133 8.03 11.19 -12.33
CA SER A 133 7.50 10.05 -13.11
C SER A 133 6.24 9.42 -12.50
N GLY A 134 5.73 9.91 -11.37
CA GLY A 134 4.54 9.34 -10.71
C GLY A 134 4.83 8.14 -9.82
N ILE A 135 6.10 7.76 -9.62
CA ILE A 135 6.48 6.61 -8.80
C ILE A 135 6.90 7.10 -7.41
N PRO A 136 6.30 6.58 -6.33
CA PRO A 136 6.75 6.84 -4.98
C PRO A 136 8.18 6.32 -4.75
N SER A 137 9.10 7.19 -4.31
CA SER A 137 10.41 6.77 -3.81
C SER A 137 10.33 6.26 -2.36
N LYS A 138 9.34 6.74 -1.61
CA LYS A 138 9.07 6.35 -0.24
C LYS A 138 7.59 6.52 0.10
N ILE A 139 7.05 5.61 0.89
CA ILE A 139 5.70 5.70 1.46
C ILE A 139 5.82 5.50 2.97
N VAL A 140 5.18 6.35 3.76
CA VAL A 140 5.16 6.24 5.22
C VAL A 140 3.71 6.17 5.66
N PHE A 141 3.35 5.12 6.39
CA PHE A 141 2.05 4.94 7.02
C PHE A 141 2.24 4.98 8.52
N LEU A 142 1.64 5.99 9.15
CA LEU A 142 1.61 6.16 10.59
C LEU A 142 0.21 5.87 11.09
N GLN A 143 0.09 4.98 12.06
CA GLN A 143 -1.18 4.70 12.70
C GLN A 143 -1.14 5.18 14.14
N TYR A 144 -2.16 5.95 14.52
CA TYR A 144 -2.34 6.50 15.85
C TYR A 144 -3.59 5.90 16.48
N GLY A 145 -3.46 5.36 17.68
CA GLY A 145 -4.58 5.00 18.55
C GLY A 145 -4.80 6.04 19.65
N LEU A 146 -5.65 5.71 20.62
CA LEU A 146 -5.96 6.57 21.78
C LEU A 146 -4.72 7.06 22.54
N ASN A 147 -3.68 6.24 22.59
CA ASN A 147 -2.48 6.49 23.40
C ASN A 147 -1.26 6.91 22.56
N GLY A 148 -1.47 7.34 21.32
CA GLY A 148 -0.40 7.79 20.41
C GLY A 148 -0.08 6.78 19.30
N LEU A 149 1.16 6.85 18.78
CA LEU A 149 1.60 6.04 17.65
C LEU A 149 1.61 4.55 18.02
N VAL A 150 0.92 3.73 17.23
CA VAL A 150 0.88 2.26 17.38
C VAL A 150 1.69 1.55 16.31
N SER A 151 1.74 2.11 15.10
CA SER A 151 2.41 1.51 13.95
C SER A 151 3.14 2.54 13.11
N ASN A 152 4.32 2.19 12.60
CA ASN A 152 5.05 2.93 11.59
C ASN A 152 5.53 1.98 10.50
N ASN A 153 4.90 2.06 9.34
CA ASN A 153 5.25 1.25 8.18
C ASN A 153 5.89 2.14 7.13
N THR A 154 7.13 1.85 6.77
CA THR A 154 7.87 2.57 5.74
C THR A 154 8.16 1.64 4.57
N TYR A 155 7.79 2.09 3.38
CA TYR A 155 8.04 1.43 2.10
C TYR A 155 9.06 2.29 1.37
N ILE A 156 10.18 1.71 0.97
CA ILE A 156 11.24 2.41 0.25
C ILE A 156 11.36 1.73 -1.11
N LEU A 157 11.32 2.53 -2.17
CA LEU A 157 11.53 2.01 -3.51
C LEU A 157 12.92 1.38 -3.55
N TYR A 158 12.95 0.07 -3.75
CA TYR A 158 14.16 -0.72 -3.76
C TYR A 158 14.75 -0.75 -5.17
N SER A 159 13.91 -1.01 -6.17
CA SER A 159 14.31 -1.00 -7.58
C SER A 159 13.09 -0.84 -8.50
N SER A 160 13.33 -0.27 -9.69
CA SER A 160 12.34 -0.21 -10.77
C SER A 160 13.04 0.09 -12.09
N ASN A 161 12.69 -0.67 -13.12
CA ASN A 161 13.17 -0.38 -14.47
C ASN A 161 12.48 0.81 -15.15
N LEU A 162 11.45 1.39 -14.52
CA LEU A 162 10.88 2.68 -14.93
C LEU A 162 11.80 3.86 -14.61
N ILE A 163 12.70 3.69 -13.62
CA ILE A 163 13.64 4.73 -13.19
C ILE A 163 15.05 4.43 -13.70
N ASN A 164 15.48 3.16 -13.64
CA ASN A 164 16.78 2.72 -14.12
C ASN A 164 16.62 1.45 -14.95
N SER A 165 16.76 1.57 -16.28
CA SER A 165 16.52 0.48 -17.23
C SER A 165 17.40 -0.76 -17.04
N ASN A 166 18.50 -0.65 -16.28
CA ASN A 166 19.40 -1.76 -15.98
C ASN A 166 18.95 -2.59 -14.76
N GLU A 167 17.99 -2.09 -13.99
CA GLU A 167 17.44 -2.80 -12.83
C GLU A 167 16.69 -4.06 -13.26
N LYS A 168 16.77 -5.08 -12.42
CA LYS A 168 16.04 -6.34 -12.57
C LYS A 168 15.29 -6.63 -11.28
N ILE A 169 14.15 -7.31 -11.40
CA ILE A 169 13.40 -7.78 -10.24
C ILE A 169 14.33 -8.62 -9.38
N TYR A 170 14.41 -8.30 -8.09
CA TYR A 170 15.10 -9.13 -7.14
C TYR A 170 14.08 -10.04 -6.44
N PHE A 171 14.16 -11.34 -6.75
CA PHE A 171 13.35 -12.36 -6.10
C PHE A 171 14.28 -13.28 -5.28
N PRO A 172 14.25 -13.20 -3.93
CA PRO A 172 15.13 -14.02 -3.09
C PRO A 172 14.97 -15.51 -3.34
N SER A 173 16.09 -16.25 -3.30
CA SER A 173 16.09 -17.71 -3.40
C SER A 173 15.71 -18.37 -2.07
N GLY A 174 15.19 -19.61 -2.13
CA GLY A 174 14.90 -20.40 -0.93
C GLY A 174 13.59 -20.04 -0.23
N LEU A 175 12.77 -19.18 -0.85
CA LEU A 175 11.46 -18.80 -0.32
C LEU A 175 10.45 -19.94 -0.44
N GLN A 176 9.62 -20.12 0.58
CA GLN A 176 8.51 -21.05 0.57
C GLN A 176 7.22 -20.34 0.18
N LYS A 177 6.52 -20.86 -0.83
CA LYS A 177 5.19 -20.35 -1.20
C LYS A 177 4.19 -20.78 -0.15
N VAL A 178 3.46 -19.82 0.42
CA VAL A 178 2.38 -20.08 1.37
C VAL A 178 1.02 -19.75 0.73
N SER A 179 0.02 -20.59 0.99
CA SER A 179 -1.34 -20.46 0.44
C SER A 179 -2.24 -19.55 1.28
N ARG A 180 -1.88 -19.36 2.55
CA ARG A 180 -2.51 -18.36 3.39
C ARG A 180 -1.87 -17.03 3.00
N ALA A 181 -2.71 -16.06 2.56
CA ALA A 181 -2.53 -14.63 2.92
C ALA A 181 -1.85 -14.66 4.28
N PHE A 182 -0.68 -14.05 4.44
CA PHE A 182 0.30 -14.38 5.47
C PHE A 182 -0.32 -14.77 6.82
N SER A 183 0.49 -15.13 7.78
CA SER A 183 0.21 -14.51 9.08
C SER A 183 0.33 -12.96 8.95
N LEU A 184 -0.54 -12.33 8.16
CA LEU A 184 -1.38 -11.23 8.54
C LEU A 184 -1.77 -11.32 10.01
N ASN A 185 -1.72 -12.41 10.79
CA ASN A 185 -1.64 -12.22 12.25
C ASN A 185 -0.51 -11.26 12.75
N ALA A 186 0.52 -10.92 11.94
CA ALA A 186 1.43 -9.79 12.18
C ALA A 186 1.02 -8.46 11.48
N PHE A 187 0.23 -8.49 10.39
CA PHE A 187 -0.27 -7.31 9.63
C PHE A 187 -1.76 -6.94 9.92
N GLU A 188 -2.56 -7.86 10.43
CA GLU A 188 -4.02 -7.98 10.65
C GLU A 188 -4.32 -7.70 12.13
N HIS A 189 -3.33 -7.93 13.00
CA HIS A 189 -3.36 -7.36 14.34
C HIS A 189 -3.12 -5.85 14.37
N GLU A 190 -2.53 -5.24 13.33
CA GLU A 190 -2.35 -3.78 13.31
C GLU A 190 -3.03 -3.01 12.16
N VAL A 191 -3.24 -3.58 10.97
CA VAL A 191 -3.80 -2.82 9.82
C VAL A 191 -5.21 -3.25 9.43
N GLU A 192 -5.61 -4.51 9.59
CA GLU A 192 -6.98 -4.97 9.17
C GLU A 192 -8.01 -5.05 10.29
N ASN A 193 -7.62 -4.95 11.58
CA ASN A 193 -8.57 -4.90 12.70
C ASN A 193 -9.22 -3.52 12.95
N ILE A 194 -8.99 -2.55 12.07
CA ILE A 194 -9.59 -1.21 12.22
C ILE A 194 -10.67 -0.92 11.17
N VAL A 195 -10.76 -1.71 10.07
CA VAL A 195 -11.74 -1.42 9.01
C VAL A 195 -12.66 -2.58 8.61
N PHE A 196 -12.36 -3.88 8.84
CA PHE A 196 -13.23 -4.94 8.28
C PHE A 196 -13.81 -6.03 9.21
N SER A 197 -13.32 -6.22 10.46
CA SER A 197 -13.80 -7.33 11.31
C SER A 197 -14.57 -6.94 12.59
N VAL A 198 -14.62 -5.66 12.96
CA VAL A 198 -15.27 -5.23 14.22
C VAL A 198 -16.67 -4.63 14.01
N ILE A 199 -17.01 -4.17 12.80
CA ILE A 199 -18.30 -3.48 12.55
C ILE A 199 -19.43 -4.42 12.14
N LEU A 200 -19.18 -5.61 11.56
CA LEU A 200 -20.26 -6.47 11.05
C LEU A 200 -20.75 -7.58 12.00
N LEU A 201 -20.04 -7.93 13.08
CA LEU A 201 -20.51 -8.95 14.05
C LEU A 201 -20.35 -8.59 15.53
N GLY A 202 -19.53 -7.59 15.89
CA GLY A 202 -19.23 -7.27 17.30
C GLY A 202 -20.31 -6.44 18.01
N ILE A 203 -20.96 -5.52 17.30
CA ILE A 203 -21.94 -4.58 17.90
C ILE A 203 -23.29 -5.27 18.24
N PRO A 204 -23.86 -6.16 17.41
CA PRO A 204 -25.07 -6.89 17.78
C PRO A 204 -24.85 -7.85 18.97
N VAL A 205 -23.68 -8.48 19.05
CA VAL A 205 -23.36 -9.45 20.10
C VAL A 205 -23.09 -8.77 21.44
N LEU A 206 -22.34 -7.65 21.47
CA LEU A 206 -22.12 -6.88 22.70
C LEU A 206 -23.40 -6.21 23.23
N LEU A 207 -24.33 -5.83 22.34
CA LEU A 207 -25.65 -5.31 22.74
C LEU A 207 -26.60 -6.42 23.25
N LEU A 208 -26.44 -7.66 22.79
CA LEU A 208 -27.19 -8.82 23.32
C LEU A 208 -26.68 -9.23 24.72
N PHE A 209 -25.39 -9.08 25.01
CA PHE A 209 -24.83 -9.40 26.33
C PHE A 209 -24.93 -8.25 27.35
N SER A 210 -25.03 -6.98 26.92
CA SER A 210 -25.28 -5.86 27.84
C SER A 210 -26.72 -5.82 28.36
N LYS A 211 -27.71 -6.25 27.56
CA LYS A 211 -29.10 -6.38 28.02
C LYS A 211 -29.31 -7.46 29.09
N LYS A 212 -28.51 -8.53 29.07
CA LYS A 212 -28.64 -9.62 30.07
C LYS A 212 -28.17 -9.21 31.47
N LYS A 213 -27.26 -8.23 31.58
CA LYS A 213 -26.82 -7.69 32.89
C LYS A 213 -27.79 -6.71 33.52
N TYR A 214 -28.64 -6.04 32.72
CA TYR A 214 -29.63 -5.09 33.23
C TYR A 214 -30.92 -5.75 33.74
N TYR A 215 -31.22 -6.98 33.33
CA TYR A 215 -32.43 -7.71 33.76
C TYR A 215 -32.23 -8.67 34.94
N ASN A 216 -30.99 -8.90 35.38
CA ASN A 216 -30.70 -9.81 36.50
C ASN A 216 -30.43 -9.10 37.84
N ASN A 217 -30.69 -7.80 37.93
CA ASN A 217 -30.63 -7.01 39.16
C ASN A 217 -31.97 -6.30 39.48
N SER A 218 -33.11 -6.96 39.19
CA SER A 218 -34.42 -6.56 39.71
C SER A 218 -35.14 -7.76 40.31
#